data_AF-A0A832CC89-F1
#
_entry.id   AF-A0A832CC89-F1
#
_cell.length_a   1.000
_cell.length_b   1.000
_cell.length_c   1.000
_cell.angle_alpha   90.00
_cell.angle_beta   90.00
_cell.angle_gamma   90.00
#
_symmetry.space_group_name_H-M   'P 1'
#
loop_
_entity.id
_entity.type
_entity.pdbx_description
1 polymer ?
#
loop_
_entity_poly.entity_id
_entity_poly.type
_entity_poly.pdbx_seq_one_letter_code
_entity_poly.pdbx_strand_id
1 'polypeptide(L)'
;MRRWEKFAGDLADRILSALDYFCWNVSGDSPLECYSAHADLDLYELAEEFAEWSTFGIKESDLERLREMPDEVYDKYTKMVQREIERTIREIKREFYENDYEDEDE
;
A
#
# COMPACT_ATOMS: atom_id res chain seq x y z
N MET A 1 -13.19 -9.65 17.59
CA MET A 1 -13.28 -9.58 16.11
C MET A 1 -13.50 -8.16 15.60
N ARG A 2 -14.67 -7.53 15.78
CA ARG A 2 -14.96 -6.16 15.24
C ARG A 2 -13.94 -5.06 15.58
N ARG A 3 -13.31 -5.12 16.77
CA ARG A 3 -12.26 -4.15 17.17
C ARG A 3 -10.99 -4.31 16.34
N TRP A 4 -10.60 -5.55 16.05
CA TRP A 4 -9.42 -5.87 15.24
C TRP A 4 -9.65 -5.51 13.78
N GLU A 5 -10.82 -5.83 13.22
CA GLU A 5 -11.14 -5.43 11.85
C GLU A 5 -11.17 -3.91 11.67
N LYS A 6 -11.73 -3.17 12.65
CA LYS A 6 -11.69 -1.71 12.60
C LYS A 6 -10.25 -1.19 12.61
N PHE A 7 -9.45 -1.67 13.56
CA PHE A 7 -8.04 -1.28 13.66
C PHE A 7 -7.26 -1.59 12.37
N ALA A 8 -7.41 -2.80 11.85
CA ALA A 8 -6.71 -3.25 10.65
C ALA A 8 -7.14 -2.48 9.40
N GLY A 9 -8.44 -2.14 9.27
CA GLY A 9 -8.94 -1.27 8.21
C GLY A 9 -8.36 0.14 8.30
N ASP A 10 -8.47 0.77 9.47
CA ASP A 10 -7.94 2.13 9.69
C ASP A 10 -6.41 2.19 9.48
N LEU A 11 -5.68 1.10 9.76
CA LEU A 11 -4.24 1.02 9.51
C LEU A 11 -3.92 0.77 8.02
N ALA A 12 -4.64 -0.15 7.36
CA ALA A 12 -4.45 -0.42 5.94
C ALA A 12 -4.67 0.83 5.08
N ASP A 13 -5.71 1.63 5.37
CA ASP A 13 -5.98 2.88 4.65
C ASP A 13 -4.83 3.89 4.80
N ARG A 14 -4.24 3.98 6.01
CA ARG A 14 -3.07 4.83 6.28
C ARG A 14 -1.83 4.35 5.54
N ILE A 15 -1.59 3.04 5.52
CA ILE A 15 -0.48 2.41 4.80
C ILE A 15 -0.59 2.68 3.30
N LEU A 16 -1.75 2.42 2.70
CA LEU A 16 -1.97 2.65 1.28
C LEU A 16 -1.80 4.12 0.91
N SER A 17 -2.27 5.04 1.77
CA SER A 17 -2.08 6.48 1.57
C SER A 17 -0.61 6.89 1.67
N ALA A 18 0.15 6.29 2.61
CA ALA A 18 1.57 6.54 2.77
C ALA A 18 2.37 6.03 1.57
N LEU A 19 2.07 4.81 1.12
CA LEU A 19 2.68 4.20 -0.06
C LEU A 19 2.40 5.02 -1.32
N ASP A 20 1.15 5.45 -1.51
CA ASP A 20 0.77 6.28 -2.66
C ASP A 20 1.58 7.57 -2.69
N TYR A 21 1.61 8.30 -1.57
CA TYR A 21 2.40 9.51 -1.49
C TYR A 21 3.89 9.24 -1.72
N PHE A 22 4.44 8.18 -1.14
CA PHE A 22 5.84 7.80 -1.28
C PHE A 22 6.19 7.53 -2.75
N CYS A 23 5.42 6.68 -3.43
CA CYS A 23 5.68 6.29 -4.81
C CYS A 23 5.50 7.42 -5.82
N TRP A 24 4.58 8.36 -5.56
CA TRP A 24 4.35 9.49 -6.47
C TRP A 24 5.25 10.70 -6.20
N ASN A 25 5.75 10.87 -4.97
CA ASN A 25 6.36 12.15 -4.56
C ASN A 25 7.74 12.03 -3.92
N VAL A 26 8.17 10.84 -3.45
CA VAL A 26 9.37 10.72 -2.61
C VAL A 26 10.39 9.71 -3.12
N SER A 27 9.98 8.53 -3.61
CA SER A 27 10.90 7.45 -3.98
C SER A 27 11.92 7.88 -5.03
N GLY A 28 11.51 8.71 -5.99
CA GLY A 28 12.29 9.10 -7.17
C GLY A 28 12.29 8.05 -8.28
N ASP A 29 11.77 6.85 -8.01
CA ASP A 29 11.51 5.80 -9.00
C ASP A 29 10.23 6.12 -9.79
N SER A 30 10.03 5.42 -10.91
CA SER A 30 8.71 5.45 -11.55
C SER A 30 7.65 4.88 -10.59
N PRO A 31 6.41 5.40 -10.59
CA PRO A 31 5.34 4.86 -9.76
C PRO A 31 5.17 3.35 -9.93
N LEU A 32 5.25 2.88 -11.18
CA LEU A 32 5.14 1.45 -11.49
C LEU A 32 6.21 0.60 -10.78
N GLU A 33 7.48 1.01 -10.85
CA GLU A 33 8.57 0.32 -10.18
C GLU A 33 8.40 0.35 -8.66
N CYS A 34 8.05 1.52 -8.11
CA CYS A 34 7.83 1.68 -6.68
C CYS A 34 6.71 0.75 -6.17
N TYR A 35 5.50 0.80 -6.73
CA TYR A 35 4.43 -0.11 -6.27
C TYR A 35 4.79 -1.58 -6.47
N SER A 36 5.51 -1.93 -7.54
CA SER A 36 5.93 -3.30 -7.80
C SER A 36 6.90 -3.81 -6.72
N ALA A 37 7.78 -2.96 -6.19
CA ALA A 37 8.69 -3.30 -5.10
C ALA A 37 7.97 -3.61 -3.77
N HIS A 38 6.76 -3.08 -3.58
CA HIS A 38 5.97 -3.24 -2.35
C HIS A 38 4.86 -4.29 -2.46
N ALA A 39 4.66 -4.89 -3.64
CA ALA A 39 3.52 -5.75 -3.93
C ALA A 39 3.50 -7.06 -3.10
N ASP A 40 4.66 -7.59 -2.76
CA ASP A 40 4.80 -8.83 -2.00
C ASP A 40 4.95 -8.61 -0.49
N LEU A 41 5.08 -7.35 -0.05
CA LEU A 41 5.24 -7.02 1.37
C LEU A 41 3.95 -7.29 2.14
N ASP A 42 4.11 -7.72 3.38
CA ASP A 42 2.99 -7.93 4.28
C ASP A 42 2.57 -6.65 5.01
N LEU A 43 1.45 -6.74 5.77
CA LEU A 43 0.91 -5.58 6.46
C LEU A 43 1.87 -5.01 7.51
N TYR A 44 2.71 -5.84 8.14
CA TYR A 44 3.69 -5.39 9.11
C TYR A 44 4.87 -4.70 8.43
N GLU A 45 5.44 -5.31 7.39
CA GLU A 45 6.56 -4.74 6.62
C GLU A 45 6.20 -3.36 6.08
N LEU A 46 5.02 -3.24 5.47
CA LEU A 46 4.51 -1.96 4.96
C LEU A 46 4.27 -0.94 6.09
N ALA A 47 3.75 -1.38 7.25
CA ALA A 47 3.55 -0.48 8.38
C ALA A 47 4.87 0.02 8.96
N GLU A 48 5.88 -0.86 9.03
CA GLU A 48 7.20 -0.56 9.58
C GLU A 48 7.93 0.47 8.72
N GLU A 49 7.85 0.33 7.39
CA GLU A 49 8.43 1.27 6.44
C GLU A 49 7.95 2.72 6.63
N PHE A 50 6.67 2.89 6.98
CA PHE A 50 6.07 4.22 7.17
C PHE A 50 5.90 4.63 8.64
N ALA A 51 6.40 3.85 9.60
CA ALA A 51 6.20 4.12 11.03
C ALA A 51 6.86 5.42 11.51
N GLU A 52 7.89 5.89 10.82
CA GLU A 52 8.56 7.17 11.14
C GLU A 52 7.88 8.38 10.47
N TRP A 53 6.89 8.15 9.61
CA TRP A 53 6.22 9.19 8.85
C TRP A 53 5.03 9.76 9.62
N SER A 54 5.31 10.78 10.43
CA SER A 54 4.30 11.42 11.27
C SER A 54 3.06 11.92 10.52
N THR A 55 3.19 12.23 9.22
CA THR A 55 2.10 12.70 8.35
C THR A 55 0.98 11.68 8.21
N PHE A 56 1.30 10.38 8.15
CA PHE A 56 0.32 9.31 8.00
C PHE A 56 -0.11 8.71 9.34
N GLY A 57 0.55 9.13 10.43
CA GLY A 57 0.16 8.79 11.78
C GLY A 57 0.27 7.30 12.12
N ILE A 58 1.06 6.53 11.35
CA ILE A 58 1.46 5.16 11.68
C ILE A 58 2.49 5.26 12.81
N LYS A 59 2.31 4.47 13.87
CA LYS A 59 3.15 4.56 15.08
C LYS A 59 3.73 3.21 15.44
N GLU A 60 4.79 3.21 16.23
CA GLU A 60 5.36 1.99 16.81
C GLU A 60 4.32 1.18 17.60
N SER A 61 3.39 1.84 18.29
CA SER A 61 2.26 1.17 18.97
C SER A 61 1.29 0.46 18.02
N ASP A 62 1.21 0.86 16.75
CA ASP A 62 0.44 0.14 15.73
C ASP A 62 1.16 -1.15 15.33
N LEU A 63 2.50 -1.14 15.22
CA LEU A 63 3.32 -2.33 14.97
C LEU A 63 3.21 -3.36 16.10
N GLU A 64 3.23 -2.90 17.35
CA GLU A 64 3.00 -3.77 18.51
C GLU A 64 1.63 -4.45 18.44
N ARG A 65 0.59 -3.70 18.08
CA ARG A 65 -0.77 -4.23 17.93
C ARG A 65 -0.92 -5.17 16.75
N LEU A 66 -0.19 -4.95 15.66
CA LEU A 66 -0.14 -5.89 14.54
C LEU A 66 0.38 -7.26 15.00
N ARG A 67 1.42 -7.29 15.85
CA ARG A 67 1.98 -8.55 16.40
C ARG A 67 1.01 -9.30 17.32
N GLU A 68 0.07 -8.60 17.95
CA GLU A 68 -0.98 -9.19 18.78
C GLU A 68 -2.27 -9.54 18.02
N MET A 69 -2.35 -9.17 16.74
CA MET A 69 -3.55 -9.32 15.96
C MET A 69 -3.81 -10.79 15.62
N PRO A 70 -5.06 -11.28 15.70
CA PRO A 70 -5.36 -12.64 15.30
C PRO A 70 -5.01 -12.90 13.83
N ASP A 71 -4.34 -14.02 13.56
CA ASP A 71 -3.86 -14.42 12.22
C ASP A 71 -4.93 -14.29 11.13
N GLU A 72 -6.17 -14.72 11.40
CA GLU A 72 -7.28 -14.61 10.44
C GLU A 72 -7.56 -13.17 10.00
N VAL A 73 -7.42 -12.21 10.93
CA VAL A 73 -7.59 -10.79 10.63
C VAL A 73 -6.35 -10.25 9.93
N TYR A 74 -5.15 -10.61 10.40
CA TYR A 74 -3.89 -10.21 9.78
C TYR A 74 -3.85 -10.62 8.31
N ASP A 75 -4.02 -11.91 8.02
CA ASP A 75 -3.99 -12.45 6.66
C ASP A 75 -5.04 -11.82 5.75
N LYS A 76 -6.24 -11.54 6.29
CA LYS A 76 -7.32 -10.88 5.54
C LYS A 76 -6.90 -9.51 5.07
N TYR A 77 -6.30 -8.69 5.95
CA TYR A 77 -5.93 -7.32 5.62
C TYR A 77 -4.60 -7.23 4.85
N THR A 78 -3.64 -8.12 5.10
CA THR A 78 -2.45 -8.29 4.25
C THR A 78 -2.86 -8.55 2.79
N LYS A 79 -3.73 -9.54 2.55
CA LYS A 79 -4.23 -9.85 1.19
C LYS A 79 -5.06 -8.71 0.60
N MET A 80 -5.77 -7.95 1.43
CA MET A 80 -6.53 -6.79 0.96
C MET A 80 -5.59 -5.71 0.44
N VAL A 81 -4.56 -5.35 1.22
CA VAL A 81 -3.57 -4.33 0.83
C VAL A 81 -2.80 -4.75 -0.42
N GLN A 82 -2.31 -5.98 -0.48
CA GLN A 82 -1.60 -6.51 -1.65
C GLN A 82 -2.46 -6.43 -2.92
N ARG A 83 -3.76 -6.78 -2.84
CA ARG A 83 -4.68 -6.65 -3.99
C ARG A 83 -4.90 -5.22 -4.44
N GLU A 84 -4.94 -4.26 -3.51
CA GLU A 84 -5.06 -2.85 -3.86
C GLU A 84 -3.77 -2.37 -4.54
N ILE A 85 -2.58 -2.76 -4.06
CA ILE A 85 -1.31 -2.46 -4.73
C ILE A 85 -1.29 -3.05 -6.15
N GLU A 86 -1.63 -4.33 -6.31
CA GLU A 86 -1.72 -4.99 -7.62
C GLU A 86 -2.74 -4.33 -8.56
N ARG A 87 -3.84 -3.79 -8.00
CA ARG A 87 -4.83 -3.04 -8.75
C ARG A 87 -4.23 -1.74 -9.26
N THR A 88 -3.60 -0.95 -8.40
CA THR A 88 -2.91 0.29 -8.77
C THR A 88 -1.85 0.04 -9.84
N ILE A 89 -1.04 -1.01 -9.70
CA ILE A 89 -0.05 -1.43 -10.72
C ILE A 89 -0.73 -1.67 -12.08
N ARG A 90 -1.87 -2.36 -12.10
CA ARG A 90 -2.60 -2.64 -13.35
C ARG A 90 -3.22 -1.39 -13.97
N GLU A 91 -3.72 -0.47 -13.14
CA GLU A 91 -4.26 0.82 -13.59
C GLU A 91 -3.16 1.68 -14.19
N ILE A 92 -2.01 1.81 -13.52
CA ILE A 92 -0.83 2.50 -14.05
C ILE A 92 -0.41 1.89 -15.39
N LYS A 93 -0.23 0.56 -15.46
CA LYS A 93 0.12 -0.10 -16.73
C LYS A 93 -0.87 0.23 -17.84
N ARG A 94 -2.18 0.20 -17.56
CA ARG A 94 -3.20 0.52 -18.57
C ARG A 94 -3.07 1.95 -19.07
N GLU A 95 -2.92 2.92 -18.17
CA GLU A 95 -2.76 4.33 -18.57
C GLU A 95 -1.54 4.52 -19.46
N PHE A 96 -0.41 3.86 -19.17
CA PHE A 96 0.78 3.93 -20.01
C PHE A 96 0.62 3.19 -21.36
N TYR A 97 -0.09 2.06 -21.41
CA TYR A 97 -0.34 1.34 -22.66
C TYR A 97 -1.42 1.96 -23.55
N GLU A 98 -2.41 2.67 -22.99
CA GLU A 98 -3.43 3.39 -23.76
C GLU A 98 -2.89 4.70 -24.36
N ASN A 99 -1.93 5.37 -23.70
CA ASN A 99 -1.29 6.57 -24.26
C ASN A 99 -0.33 6.29 -25.43
N ASP A 100 0.23 5.08 -25.55
CA ASP A 100 1.15 4.72 -26.66
C ASP A 100 0.44 4.57 -28.04
N TYR A 101 -0.90 4.59 -28.08
CA TYR A 101 -1.70 4.42 -29.32
C TYR A 101 -2.39 5.71 -29.80
N GLU A 102 -2.27 6.84 -29.07
CA GLU A 102 -2.88 8.11 -29.49
C GLU A 102 -1.92 9.04 -30.27
N ASP A 103 -0.63 8.71 -30.35
CA ASP A 103 0.40 9.51 -31.06
C ASP A 103 0.66 9.09 -32.52
N GLU A 104 -0.06 8.10 -33.07
CA GLU A 104 0.13 7.63 -34.47
C GLU A 104 -0.87 8.21 -35.50
N ASP A 105 -1.69 9.20 -35.13
CA ASP A 105 -2.65 9.88 -36.03
C ASP A 105 -2.42 11.41 -36.11
N GLU A 106 -1.22 11.88 -36.47
CA GLU A 106 -0.98 13.25 -36.97
C GLU A 106 -0.18 13.32 -38.29
#